data_AF-A0A6P1E6X3-F1
#
_entry.id   AF-A0A6P1E6X3-F1
#
_cell.length_a   1.000
_cell.length_b   1.000
_cell.length_c   1.000
_cell.angle_alpha   90.00
_cell.angle_beta   90.00
_cell.angle_gamma   90.00
#
_symmetry.space_group_name_H-M   'P 1'
#
loop_
_entity.id
_entity.type
_entity.pdbx_description
1 polymer ?
#
loop_
_entity_poly.entity_id
_entity_poly.type
_entity_poly.pdbx_seq_one_letter_code
_entity_poly.pdbx_strand_id
1 'polypeptide(L)'
;MDLLTQKINRYYKRLEEHRLVHQAFFAELLELIRDCEEVWGSVMNAPDDSQEMWLIRRCIENEPQVHFREKFMSDLPGVTARQIRRQIPQLYEMGFDYLEISRILEIRPKYAYITVFNYRKARELV
;
A
#
# COMPACT_ATOMS: atom_id res chain seq x y z
N MET A 1 22.54 -1.71 9.90
CA MET A 1 21.21 -1.77 9.26
C MET A 1 21.42 -1.69 7.75
N ASP A 2 21.02 -2.71 6.98
CA ASP A 2 21.20 -2.69 5.52
C ASP A 2 20.29 -1.64 4.84
N LEU A 3 20.60 -1.31 3.58
CA LEU A 3 19.88 -0.26 2.83
C LEU A 3 18.40 -0.61 2.56
N LEU A 4 18.06 -1.89 2.39
CA LEU A 4 16.68 -2.31 2.14
C LEU A 4 15.84 -2.13 3.40
N THR A 5 16.35 -2.56 4.55
CA THR A 5 15.75 -2.34 5.87
C THR A 5 15.55 -0.85 6.14
N GLN A 6 16.51 0.02 5.79
CA GLN A 6 16.32 1.47 5.92
C GLN A 6 15.21 2.03 5.01
N LYS A 7 14.99 1.46 3.82
CA LYS A 7 13.87 1.85 2.95
C LYS A 7 12.53 1.40 3.54
N ILE A 8 12.45 0.17 4.04
CA ILE A 8 11.25 -0.37 4.71
C ILE A 8 10.89 0.49 5.94
N ASN A 9 11.87 0.81 6.78
CA ASN A 9 11.63 1.65 7.97
C ASN A 9 11.16 3.07 7.60
N ARG A 10 11.71 3.65 6.53
CA ARG A 10 11.22 4.96 6.02
C ARG A 10 9.80 4.88 5.49
N TYR A 11 9.45 3.78 4.83
CA TYR A 11 8.09 3.54 4.36
C TYR A 11 7.09 3.49 5.52
N TYR A 12 7.34 2.67 6.55
CA TYR A 12 6.46 2.58 7.72
C TYR A 12 6.40 3.89 8.51
N LYS A 13 7.55 4.56 8.72
CA LYS A 13 7.57 5.85 9.39
C LYS A 13 6.66 6.86 8.70
N ARG A 14 6.67 6.90 7.36
CA ARG A 14 5.82 7.81 6.58
C ARG A 14 4.34 7.46 6.70
N LEU A 15 3.99 6.17 6.74
CA LEU A 15 2.61 5.75 6.98
C LEU A 15 2.12 6.15 8.38
N GLU A 16 2.97 5.98 9.39
CA GLU A 16 2.63 6.35 10.76
C GLU A 16 2.47 7.87 10.90
N GLU A 17 3.38 8.66 10.33
CA GLU A 17 3.26 10.12 10.30
C GLU A 17 1.97 10.57 9.60
N HIS A 18 1.63 9.95 8.46
CA HIS A 18 0.37 10.21 7.75
C HIS A 18 -0.85 9.90 8.62
N ARG A 19 -0.84 8.75 9.31
CA ARG A 19 -1.91 8.34 10.21
C ARG A 19 -2.07 9.31 11.39
N LEU A 20 -0.98 9.76 11.99
CA LEU A 20 -0.99 10.70 13.11
C LEU A 20 -1.54 12.08 12.69
N VAL A 21 -1.11 12.59 11.52
CA VAL A 21 -1.60 13.87 10.99
C VAL A 21 -3.10 13.81 10.68
N HIS A 22 -3.58 12.66 10.21
CA HIS A 22 -4.97 12.45 9.81
C HIS A 22 -5.77 11.61 10.81
N GLN A 23 -5.39 11.62 12.08
CA GLN A 23 -6.00 10.77 13.11
C GLN A 23 -7.52 10.97 13.21
N ALA A 24 -8.00 12.21 13.08
CA ALA A 24 -9.43 12.52 13.14
C ALA A 24 -10.23 11.82 12.03
N PHE A 25 -9.70 11.80 10.80
CA PHE A 25 -10.30 11.09 9.68
C PHE A 25 -10.40 9.59 9.94
N PHE A 26 -9.29 8.96 10.38
CA PHE A 26 -9.28 7.52 10.64
C PHE A 26 -10.17 7.13 11.83
N ALA A 27 -10.30 8.01 12.83
CA ALA A 27 -11.22 7.81 13.94
C ALA A 27 -12.68 7.87 13.48
N GLU A 28 -13.04 8.85 12.64
CA GLU A 28 -14.38 8.97 12.06
C GLU A 28 -14.74 7.75 11.20
N LEU A 29 -13.84 7.32 10.31
CA LEU A 29 -14.06 6.14 9.48
C LEU A 29 -14.26 4.87 10.34
N LEU A 30 -13.49 4.72 11.42
CA LEU A 30 -13.63 3.59 12.33
C LEU A 30 -14.97 3.61 13.07
N GLU A 31 -15.45 4.77 13.52
CA GLU A 31 -16.78 4.91 14.15
C GLU A 31 -17.87 4.52 13.15
N LEU A 32 -17.83 5.01 11.90
CA LEU A 32 -18.80 4.64 10.88
C LEU A 32 -18.82 3.13 10.57
N ILE A 33 -17.65 2.49 10.56
CA ILE A 33 -17.52 1.04 10.42
C ILE A 33 -18.20 0.35 11.61
N ARG A 34 -17.92 0.79 12.85
CA ARG A 34 -18.51 0.20 14.05
C ARG A 34 -20.03 0.34 14.08
N ASP A 35 -20.55 1.51 13.73
CA ASP A 35 -22.01 1.74 13.63
C ASP A 35 -22.65 0.77 12.63
N CYS A 36 -22.00 0.55 11.48
CA CYS A 36 -22.45 -0.41 10.48
C CYS A 36 -22.43 -1.86 11.01
N GLU A 37 -21.36 -2.24 11.72
CA GLU A 37 -21.23 -3.56 12.33
C GLU A 37 -22.23 -3.79 13.46
N GLU A 38 -22.61 -2.77 14.22
CA GLU A 38 -23.65 -2.88 15.25
C GLU A 38 -25.03 -3.19 14.66
N VAL A 39 -25.33 -2.63 13.48
CA VAL A 39 -26.61 -2.86 12.78
C VAL A 39 -26.62 -4.21 12.05
N TRP A 40 -25.55 -4.54 11.34
CA TRP A 40 -25.52 -5.66 10.38
C TRP A 40 -24.67 -6.85 10.83
N GLY A 41 -24.01 -6.76 11.99
CA GLY A 41 -23.06 -7.76 12.51
C GLY A 41 -21.71 -7.78 11.80
N SER A 42 -21.63 -7.23 10.59
CA SER A 42 -20.41 -7.01 9.82
C SER A 42 -20.69 -6.01 8.70
N VAL A 43 -19.72 -5.15 8.38
CA VAL A 43 -19.78 -4.30 7.18
C VAL A 43 -20.00 -5.12 5.91
N MET A 44 -19.43 -6.33 5.84
CA MET A 44 -19.57 -7.23 4.68
C MET A 44 -21.00 -7.74 4.47
N ASN A 45 -21.86 -7.64 5.49
CA ASN A 45 -23.26 -8.07 5.43
C ASN A 45 -24.22 -6.90 5.18
N ALA A 46 -23.74 -5.65 5.24
CA ALA A 46 -24.58 -4.47 5.07
C ALA A 46 -25.02 -4.34 3.60
N PRO A 47 -26.31 -4.06 3.32
CA PRO A 47 -26.78 -3.79 1.97
C PRO A 47 -26.04 -2.60 1.35
N ASP A 48 -25.68 -2.73 0.07
CA ASP A 48 -24.94 -1.66 -0.62
C ASP A 48 -25.70 -0.33 -0.64
N ASP A 49 -27.02 -0.32 -0.61
CA ASP A 49 -27.85 0.90 -0.59
C ASP A 49 -28.20 1.39 0.83
N SER A 50 -27.65 0.76 1.88
CA SER A 50 -27.89 1.17 3.27
C SER A 50 -27.30 2.55 3.58
N GLN A 51 -27.87 3.20 4.59
CA GLN A 51 -27.37 4.49 5.08
C GLN A 51 -25.93 4.37 5.61
N GLU A 52 -25.62 3.29 6.33
CA GLU A 52 -24.30 3.06 6.90
C GLU A 52 -23.24 2.90 5.80
N MET A 53 -23.53 2.09 4.78
CA MET A 53 -22.66 1.91 3.62
C MET A 53 -22.48 3.22 2.84
N TRP A 54 -23.52 4.05 2.74
CA TRP A 54 -23.40 5.37 2.13
C TRP A 54 -22.48 6.30 2.93
N LEU A 55 -22.59 6.35 4.25
CA LEU A 55 -21.74 7.17 5.11
C LEU A 55 -20.27 6.73 5.03
N ILE A 56 -20.00 5.43 5.09
CA ILE A 56 -18.65 4.88 4.96
C ILE A 56 -18.05 5.27 3.60
N ARG A 57 -18.78 5.06 2.49
CA ARG A 57 -18.28 5.43 1.16
C ARG A 57 -18.01 6.93 1.05
N ARG A 58 -18.90 7.77 1.57
CA ARG A 58 -18.71 9.23 1.58
C ARG A 58 -17.50 9.66 2.40
N CYS A 59 -17.23 9.00 3.52
CA CYS A 59 -16.01 9.22 4.29
C CYS A 59 -14.77 8.84 3.47
N ILE A 60 -14.75 7.64 2.88
CA ILE A 60 -13.65 7.14 2.04
C ILE A 60 -13.36 8.04 0.83
N GLU A 61 -14.37 8.66 0.22
CA GLU A 61 -14.18 9.65 -0.86
C GLU A 61 -13.29 10.82 -0.44
N ASN A 62 -13.22 11.13 0.85
CA ASN A 62 -12.40 12.18 1.43
C ASN A 62 -11.10 11.63 2.07
N GLU A 63 -10.70 10.40 1.74
CA GLU A 63 -9.50 9.78 2.31
C GLU A 63 -8.23 10.60 2.00
N PRO A 64 -7.48 11.01 3.03
CA PRO A 64 -6.25 11.75 2.85
C PRO A 64 -5.19 10.89 2.17
N GLN A 65 -4.64 11.41 1.07
CA GLN A 65 -3.72 10.66 0.22
C GLN A 65 -2.28 10.73 0.74
N VAL A 66 -1.68 9.57 1.02
CA VAL A 66 -0.24 9.47 1.29
C VAL A 66 0.54 9.45 -0.02
N HIS A 67 1.37 10.46 -0.23
CA HIS A 67 2.14 10.59 -1.46
C HIS A 67 3.49 9.89 -1.33
N PHE A 68 3.90 9.14 -2.36
CA PHE A 68 5.23 8.57 -2.48
C PHE A 68 5.91 9.08 -3.74
N ARG A 69 7.25 9.08 -3.77
CA ARG A 69 7.97 9.40 -4.99
C ARG A 69 7.87 8.22 -5.95
N GLU A 70 7.64 8.53 -7.22
CA GLU A 70 7.57 7.52 -8.28
C GLU A 70 8.63 7.78 -9.35
N LYS A 71 9.80 7.17 -9.21
CA LYS A 71 10.89 7.33 -10.17
C LYS A 71 10.70 6.35 -11.34
N PHE A 72 11.03 6.81 -12.55
CA PHE A 72 11.15 5.92 -13.69
C PHE A 72 12.49 5.18 -13.62
N MET A 73 12.48 3.89 -13.93
CA MET A 73 13.70 3.09 -13.96
C MET A 73 14.72 3.57 -15.01
N SER A 74 14.26 4.25 -16.06
CA SER A 74 15.10 4.89 -17.09
C SER A 74 15.94 6.04 -16.55
N ASP A 75 15.45 6.72 -15.52
CA ASP A 75 16.04 7.96 -15.00
C ASP A 75 17.06 7.65 -13.89
N LEU A 76 17.13 6.39 -13.46
CA LEU A 76 18.01 5.95 -12.40
C LEU A 76 19.39 5.55 -12.94
N PRO A 77 20.47 5.82 -12.19
CA PRO A 77 21.78 5.26 -12.49
C PRO A 77 21.72 3.73 -12.61
N GLY A 78 22.44 3.16 -13.58
CA GLY A 78 22.37 1.72 -13.86
C GLY A 78 22.74 0.82 -12.68
N VAL A 79 23.56 1.30 -11.74
CA VAL A 79 23.85 0.59 -10.48
C VAL A 79 22.60 0.55 -9.59
N THR A 80 21.94 1.69 -9.38
CA THR A 80 20.70 1.82 -8.61
C THR A 80 19.58 0.98 -9.22
N ALA A 81 19.41 1.03 -10.55
CA ALA A 81 18.41 0.24 -11.26
C ALA A 81 18.62 -1.26 -11.06
N ARG A 82 19.88 -1.74 -11.15
CA ARG A 82 20.22 -3.15 -10.88
C ARG A 82 19.95 -3.54 -9.43
N GLN A 83 20.23 -2.65 -8.48
CA GLN A 83 19.95 -2.90 -7.08
C GLN A 83 18.45 -3.04 -6.82
N ILE A 84 17.63 -2.14 -7.36
CA ILE A 84 16.16 -2.19 -7.25
C ILE A 84 15.61 -3.50 -7.81
N ARG A 85 16.08 -3.94 -8.99
CA ARG A 85 15.67 -5.23 -9.58
C ARG A 85 15.94 -6.42 -8.67
N ARG A 86 17.04 -6.40 -7.91
CA ARG A 86 17.38 -7.45 -6.93
C ARG A 86 16.55 -7.36 -5.65
N GLN A 87 16.15 -6.15 -5.25
CA GLN A 87 15.36 -5.91 -4.04
C GLN A 87 13.88 -6.28 -4.21
N ILE A 88 13.31 -6.19 -5.42
CA ILE A 88 11.90 -6.50 -5.66
C ILE A 88 11.53 -7.94 -5.26
N PRO A 89 12.24 -9.00 -5.73
CA PRO A 89 11.96 -10.36 -5.27
C PRO A 89 12.13 -10.53 -3.76
N GLN A 90 13.14 -9.90 -3.15
CA GLN A 90 13.36 -10.00 -1.71
C GLN A 90 12.18 -9.45 -0.91
N LEU A 91 11.65 -8.30 -1.32
CA LEU A 91 10.47 -7.72 -0.68
C LEU A 91 9.21 -8.57 -0.91
N TYR A 92 9.06 -9.14 -2.10
CA TYR A 92 7.96 -10.05 -2.38
C TYR A 92 8.01 -11.30 -1.48
N GLU A 93 9.19 -11.91 -1.31
CA GLU A 93 9.39 -13.02 -0.36
C GLU A 93 9.14 -12.64 1.10
N MET A 94 9.32 -11.36 1.44
CA MET A 94 8.98 -10.83 2.77
C MET A 94 7.47 -10.60 2.96
N GLY A 95 6.65 -10.80 1.91
CA GLY A 95 5.20 -10.68 1.96
C GLY A 95 4.64 -9.34 1.49
N PHE A 96 5.48 -8.43 0.98
CA PHE A 96 5.00 -7.15 0.45
C PHE A 96 4.34 -7.31 -0.91
N ASP A 97 3.21 -6.64 -1.13
CA ASP A 97 2.56 -6.58 -2.44
C ASP A 97 3.31 -5.63 -3.40
N TYR A 98 2.92 -5.63 -4.68
CA TYR A 98 3.62 -4.81 -5.68
C TYR A 98 3.48 -3.30 -5.45
N LEU A 99 2.39 -2.85 -4.82
CA LEU A 99 2.14 -1.44 -4.53
C LEU A 99 3.00 -0.99 -3.35
N GLU A 100 3.06 -1.78 -2.28
CA GLU A 100 3.98 -1.58 -1.16
C GLU A 100 5.44 -1.57 -1.63
N ILE A 101 5.84 -2.54 -2.45
CA ILE A 101 7.17 -2.59 -3.06
C ILE A 101 7.47 -1.31 -3.84
N SER A 102 6.51 -0.83 -4.63
CA SER A 102 6.68 0.40 -5.41
C SER A 102 6.91 1.62 -4.51
N ARG A 103 6.19 1.70 -3.39
CA ARG A 103 6.29 2.78 -2.39
C ARG A 103 7.59 2.70 -1.60
N ILE A 104 8.00 1.51 -1.16
CA ILE A 104 9.27 1.24 -0.45
C ILE A 104 10.47 1.60 -1.34
N LEU A 105 10.43 1.25 -2.62
CA LEU A 105 11.53 1.49 -3.55
C LEU A 105 11.45 2.83 -4.27
N GLU A 106 10.38 3.61 -4.06
CA GLU A 106 10.08 4.88 -4.73
C GLU A 106 10.13 4.79 -6.27
N ILE A 107 9.48 3.75 -6.82
CA ILE A 107 9.39 3.49 -8.26
C ILE A 107 7.94 3.42 -8.71
N ARG A 108 7.70 3.52 -10.02
CA ARG A 108 6.34 3.40 -10.56
C ARG A 108 5.71 2.03 -10.25
N PRO A 109 4.44 1.97 -9.79
CA PRO A 109 3.73 0.72 -9.51
C PRO A 109 3.74 -0.28 -10.67
N LYS A 110 3.60 0.21 -11.91
CA LYS A 110 3.65 -0.62 -13.13
C LYS A 110 4.93 -1.46 -13.22
N TYR A 111 6.08 -0.92 -12.81
CA TYR A 111 7.34 -1.64 -12.88
C TYR A 111 7.44 -2.73 -11.82
N ALA A 112 7.05 -2.41 -10.58
CA ALA A 112 7.00 -3.37 -9.49
C ALA A 112 6.06 -4.54 -9.84
N TYR A 113 4.85 -4.22 -10.34
CA TYR A 113 3.88 -5.21 -10.79
C TYR A 113 4.44 -6.19 -11.81
N ILE A 114 5.01 -5.69 -12.92
CA ILE A 114 5.58 -6.55 -13.98
C ILE A 114 6.71 -7.44 -13.42
N THR A 115 7.55 -6.87 -12.56
CA THR A 115 8.70 -7.61 -12.01
C THR A 115 8.24 -8.70 -11.05
N VAL A 116 7.29 -8.42 -10.15
CA VAL A 116 6.69 -9.41 -9.25
C VAL A 116 5.97 -10.49 -10.03
N PHE A 117 5.18 -10.12 -11.04
CA PHE A 117 4.46 -11.07 -11.90
C PHE A 117 5.42 -12.04 -12.59
N ASN A 118 6.48 -11.52 -13.22
CA ASN A 118 7.48 -12.36 -13.89
C ASN A 118 8.23 -13.26 -12.92
N TYR A 119 8.54 -12.74 -11.73
CA TYR A 119 9.20 -13.51 -10.68
C TYR A 119 8.31 -14.67 -10.19
N ARG A 120 7.02 -14.41 -9.92
CA ARG A 120 6.05 -15.43 -9.52
C ARG A 120 5.91 -16.51 -10.58
N LYS A 121 5.74 -16.10 -11.85
CA LYS A 121 5.65 -17.03 -12.98
C LYS A 121 6.90 -17.90 -13.12
N ALA A 122 8.09 -17.33 -12.90
CA ALA A 122 9.33 -18.10 -12.96
C ALA A 122 9.42 -19.15 -11.84
N ARG A 123 8.85 -18.88 -10.65
CA ARG A 123 8.80 -19.84 -9.54
C ARG A 123 7.78 -20.96 -9.74
N GLU A 124 6.65 -20.67 -10.38
CA GLU A 124 5.61 -21.68 -10.69
C GLU A 124 6.09 -22.71 -11.73
N LEU A 125 7.18 -22.43 -12.44
CA LEU A 125 7.77 -23.30 -13.47
C LEU A 125 8.92 -24.18 -12.94
N VAL A 126 9.26 -24.10 -11.65
CA VAL A 126 10.34 -24.84 -10.97
C VAL A 126 9.73 -25.87 -10.03
#